data_AF-A0AAW3ALE1-F1
#
_entry.id   AF-A0AAW3ALE1-F1
#
_cell.length_a   1.000
_cell.length_b   1.000
_cell.length_c   1.000
_cell.angle_alpha   90.00
_cell.angle_beta   90.00
_cell.angle_gamma   90.00
#
_symmetry.space_group_name_H-M   'P 1'
#
loop_
_entity.id
_entity.type
_entity.pdbx_description
1 polymer ?
#
loop_
_entity_poly.entity_id
_entity_poly.type
_entity_poly.pdbx_seq_one_letter_code
_entity_poly.pdbx_strand_id
1 'polypeptide(L)'
;MQKTLFDLMWKGTSSGTTAATATAAAGRERQLSSTSNDQNITLRTDSPPRKHAKTQCESSHRRSSSRERESDNLKGASRDDAIDLDASVSVPLPGPTRPQQEQDGVIEDAKNASRSTTAPAGSAAAASSVSSSRWLAGLITNPEWRDFLAPITADSWRKGAFIRIERFLDGEKEKGRVILPPAADIFNAFNSCPFRGLKVVLLGQDPYHDLHQAHGLCFSVLPEVPLPPSLRNIYKELTTDIAGFQAPKHGYLQSWSEQGMLMLNATLTVEAHKANSHSKTSGWAAFTDAVIQHLSQHHPNRLVFLLWGGYAQQKKRLIDASRHVVLENVHPSPLSANRGWFGCRCFSACNEALQRMSHLPMYWQLPLNAPLH
;
A
#
# COMPACT_ATOMS: atom_id res chain seq x y z
N MET A 1 34.09 -25.13 20.68
CA MET A 1 34.71 -23.81 20.49
C MET A 1 34.15 -23.20 19.22
N GLN A 2 33.18 -22.30 19.38
CA GLN A 2 32.54 -21.53 18.32
C GLN A 2 33.31 -20.22 18.09
N LYS A 3 32.98 -19.60 16.94
CA LYS A 3 33.16 -18.18 16.56
C LYS A 3 34.49 -17.84 15.89
N THR A 4 34.46 -17.66 14.56
CA THR A 4 34.57 -16.33 13.91
C THR A 4 34.70 -16.50 12.39
N LEU A 5 33.62 -16.24 11.64
CA LEU A 5 33.65 -16.04 10.19
C LEU A 5 32.36 -15.37 9.66
N PHE A 6 31.73 -14.51 10.46
CA PHE A 6 30.42 -13.94 10.13
C PHE A 6 30.35 -12.40 10.15
N ASP A 7 31.48 -11.69 10.17
CA ASP A 7 31.50 -10.24 10.41
C ASP A 7 32.14 -9.37 9.31
N LEU A 8 32.35 -9.90 8.09
CA LEU A 8 33.10 -9.18 7.04
C LEU A 8 32.33 -8.78 5.76
N MET A 9 31.00 -8.81 5.74
CA MET A 9 30.21 -8.35 4.57
C MET A 9 29.16 -7.27 4.86
N TRP A 10 29.24 -6.54 5.98
CA TRP A 10 28.26 -5.50 6.31
C TRP A 10 28.83 -4.19 6.88
N LYS A 11 30.03 -3.76 6.45
CA LYS A 11 30.53 -2.41 6.76
C LYS A 11 30.86 -1.64 5.48
N GLY A 12 29.95 -0.77 5.07
CA GLY A 12 30.23 0.31 4.13
C GLY A 12 31.12 1.35 4.81
N THR A 13 32.25 1.69 4.19
CA THR A 13 33.15 2.75 4.63
C THR A 13 32.62 4.10 4.21
N SER A 14 32.43 4.99 5.19
CA SER A 14 32.29 6.42 5.01
C SER A 14 33.66 7.09 5.05
N SER A 15 33.96 7.97 4.10
CA SER A 15 35.00 9.00 4.24
C SER A 15 34.82 10.14 3.24
N GLY A 16 34.46 11.31 3.75
CA GLY A 16 35.32 12.50 3.70
C GLY A 16 35.57 13.18 2.34
N THR A 17 34.91 14.31 2.16
CA THR A 17 35.17 15.44 1.27
C THR A 17 36.64 15.87 1.15
N THR A 18 37.12 16.16 -0.07
CA THR A 18 38.01 17.30 -0.35
C THR A 18 37.78 17.81 -1.78
N ALA A 19 37.68 19.13 -1.90
CA ALA A 19 37.55 19.87 -3.15
C ALA A 19 38.94 20.13 -3.76
N ALA A 20 39.06 20.06 -5.08
CA ALA A 20 40.10 20.76 -5.85
C ALA A 20 39.63 21.02 -7.28
N THR A 21 39.55 22.30 -7.60
CA THR A 21 39.46 22.97 -8.90
C THR A 21 40.66 22.65 -9.79
N ALA A 22 40.45 22.44 -11.11
CA ALA A 22 41.28 23.02 -12.19
C ALA A 22 40.87 22.53 -13.60
N THR A 23 40.36 23.50 -14.37
CA THR A 23 40.83 23.90 -15.71
C THR A 23 40.63 22.99 -16.93
N ALA A 24 39.91 23.58 -17.89
CA ALA A 24 39.71 23.15 -19.26
C ALA A 24 41.00 23.11 -20.10
N ALA A 25 41.06 22.16 -21.05
CA ALA A 25 41.86 22.29 -22.25
C ALA A 25 41.16 21.60 -23.44
N ALA A 26 40.89 22.40 -24.46
CA ALA A 26 40.36 22.01 -25.76
C ALA A 26 41.38 21.20 -26.58
N GLY A 27 40.90 20.34 -27.48
CA GLY A 27 41.81 19.56 -28.33
C GLY A 27 41.16 18.68 -29.40
N ARG A 28 40.60 19.32 -30.43
CA ARG A 28 40.54 18.90 -31.86
C ARG A 28 39.81 17.61 -32.28
N GLU A 29 38.75 17.87 -33.03
CA GLU A 29 38.14 17.04 -34.08
C GLU A 29 39.14 16.52 -35.11
N ARG A 30 38.87 15.33 -35.63
CA ARG A 30 39.30 14.90 -36.97
C ARG A 30 38.16 14.09 -37.62
N GLN A 31 37.56 14.68 -38.65
CA GLN A 31 36.71 14.02 -39.65
C GLN A 31 37.56 13.22 -40.65
N LEU A 32 36.86 12.35 -41.39
CA LEU A 32 37.13 11.66 -42.67
C LEU A 32 37.03 10.14 -42.47
N SER A 33 36.40 9.34 -43.32
CA SER A 33 35.40 9.50 -44.39
C SER A 33 35.07 8.08 -44.84
N SER A 34 33.80 7.86 -45.19
CA SER A 34 33.22 6.85 -46.09
C SER A 34 34.14 5.83 -46.81
N THR A 35 33.74 4.56 -46.77
CA THR A 35 33.64 3.72 -47.99
C THR A 35 32.47 2.75 -47.85
N SER A 36 31.51 2.88 -48.77
CA SER A 36 30.51 1.88 -49.12
C SER A 36 31.17 0.66 -49.75
N ASN A 37 30.57 -0.52 -49.59
CA ASN A 37 30.48 -1.44 -50.72
C ASN A 37 29.18 -2.25 -50.66
N ASP A 38 28.53 -2.28 -51.81
CA ASP A 38 27.26 -2.91 -52.13
C ASP A 38 27.44 -4.39 -52.52
N GLN A 39 26.27 -5.03 -52.61
CA GLN A 39 25.89 -6.18 -53.45
C GLN A 39 25.93 -7.57 -52.82
N ASN A 40 24.99 -8.49 -53.08
CA ASN A 40 23.60 -8.52 -53.59
C ASN A 40 23.20 -10.02 -53.56
N ILE A 41 21.93 -10.34 -53.91
CA ILE A 41 21.35 -11.66 -54.29
C ILE A 41 20.48 -12.32 -53.18
N THR A 42 19.15 -12.06 -53.05
CA THR A 42 17.94 -12.51 -53.83
C THR A 42 17.86 -14.05 -54.06
N LEU A 43 16.77 -14.85 -53.92
CA LEU A 43 15.30 -14.72 -53.89
C LEU A 43 14.64 -15.99 -53.25
N ARG A 44 13.49 -15.77 -52.60
CA ARG A 44 12.17 -16.50 -52.60
C ARG A 44 12.08 -18.04 -52.72
N THR A 45 11.17 -18.64 -51.95
CA THR A 45 9.84 -19.15 -52.44
C THR A 45 8.86 -19.50 -51.31
N ASP A 46 7.65 -18.94 -51.41
CA ASP A 46 6.27 -19.48 -51.22
C ASP A 46 5.86 -20.47 -50.09
N SER A 47 4.69 -20.15 -49.51
CA SER A 47 3.83 -20.95 -48.58
C SER A 47 2.76 -21.78 -49.35
N PRO A 48 1.75 -22.41 -48.70
CA PRO A 48 1.69 -23.49 -47.70
C PRO A 48 0.92 -24.73 -48.24
N PRO A 49 0.51 -25.72 -47.41
CA PRO A 49 -0.94 -25.98 -47.30
C PRO A 49 -1.47 -26.46 -45.91
N ARG A 50 -2.79 -26.71 -45.92
CA ARG A 50 -3.84 -26.82 -44.89
C ARG A 50 -3.97 -28.14 -44.10
N LYS A 51 -4.60 -28.00 -42.91
CA LYS A 51 -5.70 -28.76 -42.24
C LYS A 51 -5.69 -30.31 -42.17
N HIS A 52 -5.84 -30.82 -40.94
CA HIS A 52 -6.80 -31.81 -40.37
C HIS A 52 -6.17 -32.29 -39.02
N ALA A 53 -6.84 -32.64 -37.92
CA ALA A 53 -8.13 -33.28 -37.70
C ALA A 53 -8.70 -32.93 -36.32
N LYS A 54 -10.04 -32.95 -36.22
CA LYS A 54 -10.81 -33.13 -34.98
C LYS A 54 -10.79 -34.62 -34.65
N THR A 55 -10.63 -34.96 -33.37
CA THR A 55 -10.95 -36.30 -32.86
C THR A 55 -12.01 -36.16 -31.78
N GLN A 56 -13.19 -36.72 -32.06
CA GLN A 56 -14.21 -37.07 -31.08
C GLN A 56 -13.69 -38.23 -30.23
N CYS A 57 -14.06 -38.24 -28.95
CA CYS A 57 -14.19 -39.47 -28.19
C CYS A 57 -15.57 -39.44 -27.51
N GLU A 58 -16.41 -40.38 -27.91
CA GLU A 58 -17.72 -40.68 -27.33
C GLU A 58 -17.59 -41.70 -26.20
N SER A 59 -18.51 -41.57 -25.22
CA SER A 59 -19.09 -42.64 -24.38
C SER A 59 -18.16 -43.30 -23.34
N SER A 60 -18.53 -43.53 -22.07
CA SER A 60 -19.74 -44.21 -21.63
C SER A 60 -19.98 -44.10 -20.10
N HIS A 61 -21.24 -43.83 -19.72
CA HIS A 61 -22.05 -44.54 -18.71
C HIS A 61 -21.57 -44.73 -17.25
N ARG A 62 -22.27 -44.08 -16.31
CA ARG A 62 -23.29 -44.67 -15.37
C ARG A 62 -23.80 -43.58 -14.42
N ARG A 63 -25.04 -43.09 -14.55
CA ARG A 63 -26.32 -43.55 -13.93
C ARG A 63 -26.32 -43.66 -12.39
N SER A 64 -27.05 -42.74 -11.75
CA SER A 64 -28.19 -42.99 -10.82
C SER A 64 -28.72 -41.63 -10.31
N SER A 65 -29.83 -41.12 -10.87
CA SER A 65 -31.19 -41.09 -10.26
C SER A 65 -31.24 -40.37 -8.90
N SER A 66 -32.08 -39.37 -8.67
CA SER A 66 -33.56 -39.46 -8.70
C SER A 66 -34.17 -38.04 -8.62
N ARG A 67 -35.21 -37.74 -9.43
CA ARG A 67 -36.61 -37.39 -9.01
C ARG A 67 -36.70 -36.05 -8.24
N GLU A 68 -37.45 -35.03 -8.68
CA GLU A 68 -38.89 -34.95 -9.02
C GLU A 68 -39.14 -33.61 -9.80
N ARG A 69 -39.80 -33.65 -10.96
CA ARG A 69 -41.24 -33.32 -11.23
C ARG A 69 -41.59 -31.82 -11.12
N GLU A 70 -41.84 -31.16 -12.27
CA GLU A 70 -43.19 -30.81 -12.82
C GLU A 70 -43.72 -29.52 -12.14
N SER A 71 -44.19 -28.45 -12.81
CA SER A 71 -44.64 -28.23 -14.19
C SER A 71 -44.80 -26.71 -14.43
N ASP A 72 -44.68 -26.31 -15.70
CA ASP A 72 -45.43 -25.31 -16.49
C ASP A 72 -46.51 -24.46 -15.75
N ASN A 73 -46.83 -23.19 -16.08
CA ASN A 73 -47.04 -22.63 -17.41
C ASN A 73 -47.35 -21.10 -17.35
N LEU A 74 -47.03 -20.42 -18.47
CA LEU A 74 -47.74 -19.31 -19.15
C LEU A 74 -47.97 -17.90 -18.53
N LYS A 75 -47.39 -16.92 -19.26
CA LYS A 75 -47.96 -15.72 -19.90
C LYS A 75 -48.92 -14.79 -19.13
N GLY A 76 -48.60 -13.49 -19.19
CA GLY A 76 -49.54 -12.51 -19.77
C GLY A 76 -49.71 -11.15 -19.08
N ALA A 77 -49.32 -10.10 -19.82
CA ALA A 77 -49.98 -8.79 -19.97
C ALA A 77 -49.87 -7.67 -18.91
N SER A 78 -49.45 -6.51 -19.43
CA SER A 78 -49.60 -5.09 -19.03
C SER A 78 -50.78 -4.72 -18.13
N ARG A 79 -50.56 -3.68 -17.31
CA ARG A 79 -51.28 -2.39 -17.39
C ARG A 79 -50.62 -1.30 -16.54
N ASP A 80 -50.68 -0.09 -17.09
CA ASP A 80 -50.44 1.20 -16.46
C ASP A 80 -51.34 1.40 -15.23
N ASP A 81 -50.87 2.19 -14.25
CA ASP A 81 -51.64 3.33 -13.73
C ASP A 81 -50.76 4.21 -12.81
N ALA A 82 -50.73 5.49 -13.16
CA ALA A 82 -50.18 6.57 -12.38
C ALA A 82 -51.17 6.96 -11.27
N ILE A 83 -50.66 7.32 -10.10
CA ILE A 83 -51.42 8.12 -9.11
C ILE A 83 -50.48 9.17 -8.53
N ASP A 84 -50.82 10.41 -8.82
CA ASP A 84 -50.35 11.64 -8.22
C ASP A 84 -51.21 11.91 -6.97
N LEU A 85 -50.64 12.45 -5.88
CA LEU A 85 -51.29 13.36 -4.92
C LEU A 85 -50.39 13.70 -3.72
N ASP A 86 -49.90 14.93 -3.78
CA ASP A 86 -49.66 15.91 -2.73
C ASP A 86 -50.39 15.69 -1.38
N ALA A 87 -49.65 15.84 -0.28
CA ALA A 87 -50.17 16.33 1.01
C ALA A 87 -49.02 16.70 1.96
N SER A 88 -48.74 18.00 2.02
CA SER A 88 -48.09 18.72 3.10
C SER A 88 -48.69 18.39 4.49
N VAL A 89 -47.84 18.04 5.47
CA VAL A 89 -48.18 18.15 6.90
C VAL A 89 -47.03 18.82 7.65
N SER A 90 -47.34 20.00 8.16
CA SER A 90 -46.53 20.86 9.02
C SER A 90 -46.28 20.23 10.39
N VAL A 91 -45.03 20.30 10.87
CA VAL A 91 -44.66 19.99 12.26
C VAL A 91 -44.20 21.29 12.94
N PRO A 92 -44.65 21.60 14.18
CA PRO A 92 -44.37 22.89 14.81
C PRO A 92 -43.00 22.94 15.52
N LEU A 93 -42.36 24.11 15.42
CA LEU A 93 -41.18 24.54 16.17
C LEU A 93 -41.53 24.88 17.63
N PRO A 94 -40.67 24.58 18.62
CA PRO A 94 -40.63 25.31 19.88
C PRO A 94 -39.63 26.48 19.83
N GLY A 95 -40.06 27.63 20.34
CA GLY A 95 -39.29 28.87 20.44
C GLY A 95 -38.25 28.90 21.59
N PRO A 96 -37.50 30.00 21.72
CA PRO A 96 -36.25 30.05 22.49
C PRO A 96 -36.42 30.64 23.89
N THR A 97 -35.57 30.19 24.83
CA THR A 97 -35.31 30.93 26.07
C THR A 97 -33.85 30.77 26.48
N ARG A 98 -33.19 31.91 26.73
CA ARG A 98 -31.80 32.09 27.24
C ARG A 98 -31.91 32.92 28.55
N PRO A 99 -30.79 33.24 29.24
CA PRO A 99 -30.18 32.53 30.37
C PRO A 99 -30.34 33.29 31.71
N GLN A 100 -29.94 32.68 32.83
CA GLN A 100 -29.59 33.42 34.05
C GLN A 100 -28.27 32.92 34.65
N GLN A 101 -27.51 33.90 35.15
CA GLN A 101 -26.14 33.85 35.69
C GLN A 101 -26.08 33.45 37.18
N GLU A 102 -24.89 32.95 37.56
CA GLU A 102 -24.07 33.20 38.75
C GLU A 102 -24.72 33.38 40.14
N GLN A 103 -24.20 32.64 41.13
CA GLN A 103 -23.52 33.29 42.26
C GLN A 103 -22.64 32.33 43.08
N ASP A 104 -21.53 32.92 43.54
CA ASP A 104 -20.43 32.42 44.35
C ASP A 104 -20.80 31.99 45.77
N GLY A 105 -19.95 31.16 46.37
CA GLY A 105 -19.96 30.85 47.80
C GLY A 105 -18.68 30.16 48.26
N VAL A 106 -17.65 30.94 48.56
CA VAL A 106 -16.44 30.57 49.31
C VAL A 106 -16.76 30.58 50.81
N ILE A 107 -16.48 29.49 51.54
CA ILE A 107 -16.05 29.53 52.97
C ILE A 107 -15.06 28.37 53.23
N GLU A 108 -13.93 28.75 53.81
CA GLU A 108 -12.82 27.94 54.33
C GLU A 108 -13.26 27.06 55.52
N ASP A 109 -12.60 25.93 55.79
CA ASP A 109 -11.46 25.88 56.73
C ASP A 109 -11.18 24.48 57.32
N ALA A 110 -9.90 24.29 57.63
CA ALA A 110 -9.33 23.48 58.72
C ALA A 110 -9.24 21.93 58.67
N LYS A 111 -7.99 21.50 58.45
CA LYS A 111 -7.13 20.73 59.38
C LYS A 111 -7.36 19.22 59.64
N ASN A 112 -6.41 18.46 59.10
CA ASN A 112 -5.36 17.72 59.83
C ASN A 112 -5.50 16.18 60.06
N ALA A 113 -4.33 15.54 59.88
CA ALA A 113 -3.80 14.32 60.51
C ALA A 113 -4.12 12.92 59.95
N SER A 114 -3.12 12.41 59.21
CA SER A 114 -2.37 11.16 59.46
C SER A 114 -3.11 9.82 59.56
N ARG A 115 -2.84 8.92 58.60
CA ARG A 115 -2.33 7.57 58.92
C ARG A 115 -1.70 6.86 57.72
N SER A 116 -0.53 6.29 57.97
CA SER A 116 0.22 5.41 57.07
C SER A 116 -0.47 4.06 56.90
N THR A 117 -0.45 3.52 55.69
CA THR A 117 -0.26 2.08 55.47
C THR A 117 0.54 1.84 54.19
N THR A 118 1.66 1.16 54.39
CA THR A 118 2.58 0.57 53.42
C THR A 118 1.89 -0.45 52.50
N ALA A 119 2.16 -0.38 51.20
CA ALA A 119 1.95 -1.48 50.24
C ALA A 119 3.24 -1.66 49.40
N PRO A 120 3.67 -2.89 49.13
CA PRO A 120 5.02 -3.18 48.65
C PRO A 120 5.16 -2.90 47.15
N ALA A 121 6.34 -2.40 46.81
CA ALA A 121 6.84 -2.24 45.45
C ALA A 121 6.95 -3.61 44.76
N GLY A 122 5.94 -3.95 43.96
CA GLY A 122 6.10 -4.84 42.82
C GLY A 122 6.62 -4.01 41.65
N SER A 123 7.93 -3.90 41.52
CA SER A 123 8.58 -3.40 40.31
C SER A 123 8.19 -4.33 39.16
N ALA A 124 7.14 -3.96 38.43
CA ALA A 124 6.91 -4.46 37.09
C ALA A 124 8.13 -4.03 36.29
N ALA A 125 9.04 -4.98 36.06
CA ALA A 125 10.14 -4.81 35.13
C ALA A 125 9.56 -4.18 33.86
N ALA A 126 9.96 -2.94 33.56
CA ALA A 126 9.63 -2.30 32.32
C ALA A 126 10.16 -3.22 31.22
N ALA A 127 9.25 -4.01 30.64
CA ALA A 127 9.57 -4.84 29.50
C ALA A 127 10.16 -3.89 28.46
N SER A 128 11.42 -4.13 28.09
CA SER A 128 12.11 -3.35 27.06
C SER A 128 11.16 -3.18 25.88
N SER A 129 10.72 -1.95 25.63
CA SER A 129 9.85 -1.60 24.49
C SER A 129 10.56 -1.77 23.16
N VAL A 130 11.89 -1.96 23.20
CA VAL A 130 12.75 -2.15 22.05
C VAL A 130 12.72 -3.62 21.62
N SER A 131 12.40 -3.86 20.35
CA SER A 131 12.42 -5.18 19.72
C SER A 131 13.80 -5.85 19.86
N SER A 132 13.83 -7.13 20.20
CA SER A 132 15.07 -7.93 20.20
C SER A 132 15.43 -8.50 18.82
N SER A 133 14.75 -8.08 17.75
CA SER A 133 15.12 -8.46 16.37
C SER A 133 16.55 -8.01 16.05
N ARG A 134 17.32 -8.83 15.33
CA ARG A 134 18.74 -8.54 15.02
C ARG A 134 18.93 -7.41 14.03
N TRP A 135 18.03 -7.29 13.05
CA TRP A 135 18.16 -6.34 11.95
C TRP A 135 16.82 -5.75 11.49
N LEU A 136 15.71 -6.50 11.56
CA LEU A 136 14.45 -6.13 10.93
C LEU A 136 13.84 -4.85 11.52
N ALA A 137 13.78 -4.69 12.84
CA ALA A 137 13.25 -3.46 13.45
C ALA A 137 14.14 -2.23 13.16
N GLY A 138 15.45 -2.45 13.01
CA GLY A 138 16.41 -1.38 12.72
C GLY A 138 16.26 -0.77 11.33
N LEU A 139 15.51 -1.43 10.43
CA LEU A 139 15.21 -0.92 9.09
C LEU A 139 14.10 0.14 9.08
N ILE A 140 13.33 0.27 10.15
CA ILE A 140 12.46 1.43 10.36
C ILE A 140 13.39 2.53 10.89
N THR A 141 13.74 3.48 10.03
CA THR A 141 14.77 4.49 10.32
C THR A 141 14.16 5.82 10.76
N ASN A 142 12.93 6.12 10.34
CA ASN A 142 12.22 7.32 10.79
C ASN A 142 11.85 7.23 12.28
N PRO A 143 12.31 8.14 13.15
CA PRO A 143 12.10 8.05 14.60
C PRO A 143 10.63 8.05 15.02
N GLU A 144 9.80 8.89 14.39
CA GLU A 144 8.38 8.98 14.75
C GLU A 144 7.63 7.69 14.42
N TRP A 145 7.92 7.08 13.28
CA TRP A 145 7.38 5.76 12.95
C TRP A 145 7.91 4.66 13.84
N ARG A 146 9.19 4.69 14.23
CA ARG A 146 9.75 3.73 15.20
C ARG A 146 8.99 3.77 16.52
N ASP A 147 8.77 4.97 17.05
CA ASP A 147 8.07 5.14 18.32
C ASP A 147 6.61 4.71 18.19
N PHE A 148 5.93 5.11 17.12
CA PHE A 148 4.54 4.74 16.86
C PHE A 148 4.35 3.23 16.65
N LEU A 149 5.29 2.56 15.98
CA LEU A 149 5.23 1.12 15.70
C LEU A 149 5.85 0.26 16.81
N ALA A 150 6.46 0.86 17.83
CA ALA A 150 7.11 0.14 18.92
C ALA A 150 6.21 -0.94 19.55
N PRO A 151 4.92 -0.69 19.85
CA PRO A 151 4.03 -1.72 20.42
C PRO A 151 3.80 -2.94 19.50
N ILE A 152 4.00 -2.80 18.19
CA ILE A 152 3.82 -3.84 17.18
C ILE A 152 5.15 -4.56 16.89
N THR A 153 6.27 -3.85 16.96
CA THR A 153 7.62 -4.44 16.79
C THR A 153 8.16 -5.08 18.06
N ALA A 154 7.60 -4.74 19.23
CA ALA A 154 8.02 -5.26 20.53
C ALA A 154 7.86 -6.79 20.62
N ASP A 155 8.72 -7.42 21.43
CA ASP A 155 8.73 -8.87 21.62
C ASP A 155 7.45 -9.41 22.25
N SER A 156 6.74 -8.59 23.02
CA SER A 156 5.45 -8.94 23.60
C SER A 156 4.35 -9.07 22.54
N TRP A 157 4.47 -8.37 21.39
CA TRP A 157 3.47 -8.38 20.35
C TRP A 157 3.31 -9.79 19.76
N ARG A 158 2.12 -10.37 19.99
CA ARG A 158 1.77 -11.75 19.63
C ARG A 158 2.88 -12.75 20.00
N LYS A 159 3.44 -12.59 21.20
CA LYS A 159 4.47 -13.47 21.77
C LYS A 159 5.68 -13.63 20.83
N GLY A 160 6.26 -12.53 20.34
CA GLY A 160 7.46 -12.51 19.51
C GLY A 160 7.18 -12.73 18.03
N ALA A 161 6.02 -12.30 17.52
CA ALA A 161 5.68 -12.51 16.11
C ALA A 161 6.60 -11.76 15.15
N PHE A 162 7.04 -10.55 15.51
CA PHE A 162 7.94 -9.76 14.67
C PHE A 162 9.31 -10.45 14.49
N ILE A 163 9.88 -11.02 15.57
CA ILE A 163 11.11 -11.83 15.50
C ILE A 163 10.92 -13.07 14.62
N ARG A 164 9.74 -13.69 14.62
CA ARG A 164 9.46 -14.84 13.74
C ARG A 164 9.46 -14.45 12.26
N ILE A 165 9.05 -13.23 11.91
CA ILE A 165 9.15 -12.69 10.55
C ILE A 165 10.62 -12.59 10.15
N GLU A 166 11.47 -12.00 11.01
CA GLU A 166 12.91 -11.91 10.76
C GLU A 166 13.55 -13.28 10.54
N ARG A 167 13.30 -14.23 11.46
CA ARG A 167 13.82 -15.60 11.35
C ARG A 167 13.33 -16.31 10.09
N PHE A 168 12.10 -16.05 9.66
CA PHE A 168 11.59 -16.57 8.39
C PHE A 168 12.44 -16.05 7.23
N LEU A 169 12.69 -14.74 7.15
CA LEU A 169 13.49 -14.14 6.08
C LEU A 169 14.95 -14.64 6.08
N ASP A 170 15.55 -14.78 7.26
CA ASP A 170 16.88 -15.38 7.41
C ASP A 170 16.90 -16.81 6.85
N GLY A 171 15.93 -17.64 7.24
CA GLY A 171 15.83 -19.02 6.78
C GLY A 171 15.54 -19.15 5.28
N GLU A 172 14.82 -18.20 4.67
CA GLU A 172 14.63 -18.18 3.22
C GLU A 172 15.93 -17.81 2.49
N LYS A 173 16.69 -16.85 3.01
CA LYS A 173 18.01 -16.47 2.48
C LYS A 173 19.03 -17.60 2.63
N GLU A 174 19.04 -18.31 3.76
CA GLU A 174 19.91 -19.48 3.99
C GLU A 174 19.63 -20.62 3.00
N LYS A 175 18.40 -20.75 2.51
CA LYS A 175 18.02 -21.68 1.43
C LYS A 175 18.46 -21.20 0.03
N GLY A 176 19.18 -20.08 -0.07
CA GLY A 176 19.62 -19.49 -1.33
C GLY A 176 18.51 -18.77 -2.10
N ARG A 177 17.39 -18.41 -1.46
CA ARG A 177 16.30 -17.68 -2.14
C ARG A 177 16.63 -16.20 -2.24
N VAL A 178 16.28 -15.61 -3.40
CA VAL A 178 16.35 -14.16 -3.61
C VAL A 178 15.05 -13.54 -3.13
N ILE A 179 15.13 -12.73 -2.07
CA ILE A 179 13.98 -12.05 -1.47
C ILE A 179 13.97 -10.58 -1.87
N LEU A 180 12.81 -10.09 -2.27
CA LEU A 180 12.56 -8.72 -2.72
C LEU A 180 11.54 -8.03 -1.81
N PRO A 181 11.60 -6.69 -1.66
CA PRO A 181 12.67 -5.80 -2.14
C PRO A 181 13.98 -5.98 -1.33
N PRO A 182 15.08 -5.30 -1.69
CA PRO A 182 16.27 -5.24 -0.85
C PRO A 182 15.94 -4.84 0.60
N ALA A 183 16.74 -5.30 1.56
CA ALA A 183 16.45 -5.11 2.98
C ALA A 183 16.21 -3.63 3.37
N ALA A 184 17.01 -2.71 2.83
CA ALA A 184 16.87 -1.28 3.07
C ALA A 184 15.50 -0.70 2.67
N ASP A 185 14.82 -1.35 1.71
CA ASP A 185 13.57 -0.87 1.14
C ASP A 185 12.34 -1.54 1.74
N ILE A 186 12.49 -2.57 2.59
CA ILE A 186 11.34 -3.31 3.18
C ILE A 186 10.35 -2.36 3.86
N PHE A 187 10.86 -1.34 4.54
CA PHE A 187 10.05 -0.35 5.26
C PHE A 187 10.09 1.05 4.61
N ASN A 188 10.43 1.15 3.31
CA ASN A 188 10.46 2.44 2.60
C ASN A 188 9.14 3.21 2.78
N ALA A 189 7.98 2.54 2.71
CA ALA A 189 6.68 3.17 2.93
C ALA A 189 6.55 3.97 4.25
N PHE A 190 7.21 3.51 5.33
CA PHE A 190 7.27 4.26 6.58
C PHE A 190 8.38 5.30 6.57
N ASN A 191 9.56 4.94 6.05
CA ASN A 191 10.73 5.79 6.08
C ASN A 191 10.57 7.07 5.22
N SER A 192 9.86 6.99 4.10
CA SER A 192 9.62 8.11 3.19
C SER A 192 8.34 8.90 3.49
N CYS A 193 7.40 8.33 4.24
CA CYS A 193 6.15 9.01 4.57
C CYS A 193 6.34 9.84 5.86
N PRO A 194 6.14 11.18 5.85
CA PRO A 194 6.19 11.96 7.07
C PRO A 194 5.08 11.53 8.02
N PHE A 195 5.42 11.09 9.23
CA PHE A 195 4.45 10.56 10.20
C PHE A 195 3.36 11.58 10.53
N ARG A 196 3.73 12.79 10.97
CA ARG A 196 2.75 13.87 11.25
C ARG A 196 2.03 14.39 10.01
N GLY A 197 2.63 14.20 8.84
CA GLY A 197 2.04 14.59 7.55
C GLY A 197 1.10 13.54 6.96
N LEU A 198 1.01 12.34 7.57
CA LEU A 198 0.19 11.25 7.03
C LEU A 198 -1.27 11.66 6.92
N LYS A 199 -1.83 11.47 5.72
CA LYS A 199 -3.19 11.86 5.37
C LYS A 199 -3.90 10.85 4.47
N VAL A 200 -3.16 10.07 3.69
CA VAL A 200 -3.72 8.99 2.84
C VAL A 200 -3.02 7.67 3.13
N VAL A 201 -3.77 6.57 3.14
CA VAL A 201 -3.25 5.20 3.19
C VAL A 201 -3.75 4.44 1.95
N LEU A 202 -2.83 3.90 1.16
CA LEU A 202 -3.13 3.05 0.01
C LEU A 202 -2.62 1.64 0.27
N LEU A 203 -3.50 0.65 0.08
CA LEU A 203 -3.17 -0.74 0.34
C LEU A 203 -2.91 -1.52 -0.96
N GLY A 204 -1.77 -2.21 -1.01
CA GLY A 204 -1.45 -3.25 -1.99
C GLY A 204 -1.44 -4.64 -1.38
N GLN A 205 -1.17 -5.65 -2.20
CA GLN A 205 -1.18 -7.06 -1.78
C GLN A 205 0.22 -7.53 -1.39
N ASP A 206 1.11 -7.68 -2.36
CA ASP A 206 2.50 -8.08 -2.21
C ASP A 206 3.41 -7.22 -3.10
N PRO A 207 4.73 -7.17 -2.84
CA PRO A 207 5.65 -6.44 -3.68
C PRO A 207 5.71 -7.05 -5.07
N TYR A 208 6.10 -6.23 -6.04
CA TYR A 208 6.53 -6.77 -7.32
C TYR A 208 7.70 -7.76 -7.16
N HIS A 209 7.68 -8.83 -7.94
CA HIS A 209 8.56 -9.98 -7.75
C HIS A 209 9.70 -10.07 -8.75
N ASP A 210 9.82 -9.15 -9.71
CA ASP A 210 11.00 -9.13 -10.60
C ASP A 210 12.14 -8.31 -9.98
N LEU A 211 13.36 -8.68 -10.35
CA LEU A 211 14.57 -8.01 -9.88
C LEU A 211 14.55 -6.53 -10.25
N HIS A 212 15.02 -5.69 -9.33
CA HIS A 212 15.09 -4.24 -9.50
C HIS A 212 13.73 -3.57 -9.80
N GLN A 213 12.62 -4.23 -9.47
CA GLN A 213 11.27 -3.68 -9.66
C GLN A 213 10.73 -3.05 -8.38
N ALA A 214 10.57 -3.84 -7.32
CA ALA A 214 10.02 -3.36 -6.04
C ALA A 214 11.04 -2.55 -5.23
N HIS A 215 10.57 -1.48 -4.59
CA HIS A 215 11.35 -0.65 -3.66
C HIS A 215 10.53 -0.26 -2.40
N GLY A 216 9.63 -1.13 -1.97
CA GLY A 216 8.92 -0.97 -0.68
C GLY A 216 7.64 -0.15 -0.69
N LEU A 217 7.23 0.42 -1.83
CA LEU A 217 5.95 1.12 -1.99
C LEU A 217 4.98 0.29 -2.84
N CYS A 218 3.72 0.15 -2.42
CA CYS A 218 2.71 -0.53 -3.25
C CYS A 218 2.51 0.18 -4.59
N PHE A 219 2.32 -0.59 -5.67
CA PHE A 219 2.17 -0.12 -7.06
C PHE A 219 3.36 0.63 -7.69
N SER A 220 4.38 1.03 -6.93
CA SER A 220 5.54 1.74 -7.47
C SER A 220 6.63 0.79 -7.95
N VAL A 221 7.36 1.23 -8.97
CA VAL A 221 8.59 0.57 -9.45
C VAL A 221 9.75 1.56 -9.48
N LEU A 222 10.99 1.06 -9.44
CA LEU A 222 12.19 1.88 -9.65
C LEU A 222 12.18 2.57 -11.04
N PRO A 223 12.93 3.66 -11.23
CA PRO A 223 13.12 4.27 -12.54
C PRO A 223 13.66 3.28 -13.58
N GLU A 224 13.45 3.59 -14.86
CA GLU A 224 13.79 2.72 -16.02
C GLU A 224 13.05 1.38 -16.11
N VAL A 225 12.33 0.96 -15.06
CA VAL A 225 11.50 -0.24 -15.09
C VAL A 225 10.22 0.03 -15.90
N PRO A 226 9.85 -0.86 -16.85
CA PRO A 226 8.59 -0.74 -17.58
C PRO A 226 7.38 -0.66 -16.65
N LEU A 227 6.46 0.26 -16.95
CA LEU A 227 5.24 0.44 -16.17
C LEU A 227 4.44 -0.87 -16.06
N PRO A 228 4.20 -1.40 -14.85
CA PRO A 228 3.34 -2.56 -14.68
C PRO A 228 1.92 -2.31 -15.17
N PRO A 229 1.17 -3.34 -15.60
CA PRO A 229 -0.17 -3.16 -16.17
C PRO A 229 -1.15 -2.40 -15.26
N SER A 230 -1.13 -2.69 -13.96
CA SER A 230 -1.94 -1.97 -12.97
C SER A 230 -1.58 -0.49 -12.89
N LEU A 231 -0.29 -0.15 -12.91
CA LEU A 231 0.16 1.25 -12.84
C LEU A 231 -0.19 2.03 -14.12
N ARG A 232 -0.13 1.39 -15.29
CA ARG A 232 -0.63 2.00 -16.54
C ARG A 232 -2.11 2.36 -16.44
N ASN A 233 -2.92 1.50 -15.82
CA ASN A 233 -4.33 1.78 -15.61
C ASN A 233 -4.56 2.85 -14.54
N ILE A 234 -3.71 2.93 -13.52
CA ILE A 234 -3.70 4.04 -12.56
C ILE A 234 -3.45 5.38 -13.27
N TYR A 235 -2.43 5.46 -14.14
CA TYR A 235 -2.16 6.67 -14.89
C TYR A 235 -3.26 7.04 -15.89
N LYS A 236 -3.91 6.05 -16.52
CA LYS A 236 -5.08 6.32 -17.36
C LYS A 236 -6.21 6.97 -16.58
N GLU A 237 -6.54 6.45 -15.40
CA GLU A 237 -7.57 7.03 -14.55
C GLU A 237 -7.19 8.43 -14.07
N LEU A 238 -5.95 8.63 -13.61
CA LEU A 238 -5.44 9.96 -13.23
C LEU A 238 -5.55 10.99 -14.35
N THR A 239 -5.25 10.59 -15.59
CA THR A 239 -5.34 11.45 -16.77
C THR A 239 -6.77 11.93 -17.03
N THR A 240 -7.76 11.08 -16.77
CA THR A 240 -9.17 11.44 -16.93
C THR A 240 -9.79 12.11 -15.71
N ASP A 241 -9.25 11.86 -14.52
CA ASP A 241 -9.82 12.34 -13.25
C ASP A 241 -9.25 13.69 -12.80
N ILE A 242 -7.93 13.86 -12.90
CA ILE A 242 -7.20 15.05 -12.42
C ILE A 242 -6.88 15.96 -13.60
N ALA A 243 -7.52 17.13 -13.62
CA ALA A 243 -7.33 18.13 -14.66
C ALA A 243 -5.85 18.51 -14.80
N GLY A 244 -5.33 18.39 -16.03
CA GLY A 244 -3.93 18.72 -16.36
C GLY A 244 -2.90 17.66 -15.97
N PHE A 245 -3.30 16.49 -15.46
CA PHE A 245 -2.36 15.41 -15.17
C PHE A 245 -1.71 14.88 -16.45
N GLN A 246 -0.39 14.79 -16.43
CA GLN A 246 0.42 14.17 -17.46
C GLN A 246 1.14 12.95 -16.89
N ALA A 247 0.83 11.77 -17.44
CA ALA A 247 1.48 10.53 -17.03
C ALA A 247 2.99 10.57 -17.37
N PRO A 248 3.88 10.35 -16.37
CA PRO A 248 5.31 10.21 -16.65
C PRO A 248 5.59 8.87 -17.36
N LYS A 249 6.81 8.74 -17.89
CA LYS A 249 7.26 7.49 -18.55
C LYS A 249 7.80 6.45 -17.55
N HIS A 250 8.02 6.82 -16.29
CA HIS A 250 8.50 5.95 -15.22
C HIS A 250 7.39 5.64 -14.21
N GLY A 251 7.59 4.60 -13.38
CA GLY A 251 6.64 4.18 -12.35
C GLY A 251 7.05 4.48 -10.91
N TYR A 252 8.02 5.39 -10.72
CA TYR A 252 8.50 5.82 -9.42
C TYR A 252 7.52 6.81 -8.75
N LEU A 253 6.92 6.41 -7.62
CA LEU A 253 5.83 7.11 -6.93
C LEU A 253 6.26 7.70 -5.57
N GLN A 254 7.57 7.79 -5.32
CA GLN A 254 8.14 8.24 -4.05
C GLN A 254 7.59 9.61 -3.61
N SER A 255 7.41 10.54 -4.54
CA SER A 255 6.90 11.88 -4.26
C SER A 255 5.45 11.89 -3.74
N TRP A 256 4.67 10.83 -3.93
CA TRP A 256 3.39 10.69 -3.24
C TRP A 256 3.59 10.31 -1.78
N SER A 257 4.52 9.40 -1.49
CA SER A 257 4.82 9.01 -0.11
C SER A 257 5.30 10.19 0.72
N GLU A 258 6.21 10.99 0.17
CA GLU A 258 6.76 12.21 0.79
C GLU A 258 5.68 13.27 1.12
N GLN A 259 4.53 13.25 0.44
CA GLN A 259 3.40 14.13 0.70
C GLN A 259 2.50 13.68 1.86
N GLY A 260 2.78 12.53 2.49
CA GLY A 260 1.95 11.94 3.54
C GLY A 260 1.00 10.84 3.03
N MET A 261 1.42 10.09 2.00
CA MET A 261 0.70 8.89 1.54
C MET A 261 1.44 7.62 1.96
N LEU A 262 0.88 6.87 2.90
CA LEU A 262 1.42 5.56 3.27
C LEU A 262 1.03 4.53 2.20
N MET A 263 2.00 4.08 1.41
CA MET A 263 1.83 3.13 0.31
C MET A 263 2.19 1.70 0.74
N LEU A 264 1.30 1.06 1.51
CA LEU A 264 1.58 -0.17 2.25
C LEU A 264 1.08 -1.43 1.52
N ASN A 265 1.97 -2.38 1.24
CA ASN A 265 1.54 -3.73 0.87
C ASN A 265 1.17 -4.55 2.12
N ALA A 266 0.22 -5.49 2.01
CA ALA A 266 -0.11 -6.39 3.11
C ALA A 266 0.98 -7.45 3.39
N THR A 267 1.75 -7.82 2.37
CA THR A 267 2.98 -8.59 2.51
C THR A 267 4.14 -7.69 2.11
N LEU A 268 5.20 -7.59 2.94
CA LEU A 268 6.30 -6.63 2.68
C LEU A 268 7.49 -7.24 1.94
N THR A 269 7.48 -8.55 1.70
CA THR A 269 8.53 -9.24 0.93
C THR A 269 7.93 -10.30 0.02
N VAL A 270 8.68 -10.71 -0.99
CA VAL A 270 8.32 -11.79 -1.92
C VAL A 270 9.58 -12.49 -2.40
N GLU A 271 9.46 -13.76 -2.77
CA GLU A 271 10.56 -14.48 -3.44
C GLU A 271 10.58 -14.10 -4.92
N ALA A 272 11.76 -13.87 -5.49
CA ALA A 272 11.91 -13.46 -6.88
C ALA A 272 11.14 -14.40 -7.83
N HIS A 273 10.38 -13.79 -8.74
CA HIS A 273 9.53 -14.42 -9.75
C HIS A 273 8.40 -15.31 -9.20
N LYS A 274 8.07 -15.21 -7.90
CA LYS A 274 7.01 -16.00 -7.26
C LYS A 274 6.02 -15.10 -6.52
N ALA A 275 5.07 -14.54 -7.27
CA ALA A 275 3.96 -13.79 -6.69
C ALA A 275 3.30 -14.52 -5.51
N ASN A 276 2.98 -13.80 -4.45
CA ASN A 276 2.35 -14.30 -3.23
C ASN A 276 3.12 -15.37 -2.44
N SER A 277 4.40 -15.66 -2.75
CA SER A 277 5.16 -16.73 -2.08
C SER A 277 5.25 -16.57 -0.56
N HIS A 278 5.25 -15.33 -0.07
CA HIS A 278 5.35 -15.00 1.35
C HIS A 278 4.00 -14.69 2.01
N SER A 279 2.90 -14.64 1.25
CA SER A 279 1.59 -14.16 1.72
C SER A 279 1.02 -14.97 2.90
N LYS A 280 1.27 -16.29 2.93
CA LYS A 280 0.77 -17.21 3.97
C LYS A 280 1.84 -17.66 4.98
N THR A 281 3.11 -17.51 4.64
CA THR A 281 4.24 -18.14 5.35
C THR A 281 5.04 -17.17 6.20
N SER A 282 5.11 -15.90 5.79
CA SER A 282 6.01 -14.90 6.41
C SER A 282 5.49 -14.33 7.72
N GLY A 283 4.17 -14.23 7.91
CA GLY A 283 3.55 -13.49 9.01
C GLY A 283 3.32 -12.00 8.74
N TRP A 284 3.71 -11.48 7.57
CA TRP A 284 3.55 -10.06 7.23
C TRP A 284 2.12 -9.55 7.31
N ALA A 285 1.13 -10.31 6.83
CA ALA A 285 -0.26 -9.89 6.86
C ALA A 285 -0.76 -9.59 8.29
N ALA A 286 -0.28 -10.34 9.29
CA ALA A 286 -0.63 -10.08 10.69
C ALA A 286 0.02 -8.80 11.22
N PHE A 287 1.24 -8.50 10.78
CA PHE A 287 1.95 -7.25 11.09
C PHE A 287 1.22 -6.06 10.48
N THR A 288 0.95 -6.08 9.17
CA THR A 288 0.29 -4.97 8.49
C THR A 288 -1.15 -4.78 8.94
N ASP A 289 -1.87 -5.86 9.29
CA ASP A 289 -3.20 -5.75 9.90
C ASP A 289 -3.14 -5.06 11.26
N ALA A 290 -2.10 -5.29 12.07
CA ALA A 290 -1.89 -4.57 13.31
C ALA A 290 -1.54 -3.11 13.05
N VAL A 291 -0.72 -2.81 12.04
CA VAL A 291 -0.40 -1.43 11.65
C VAL A 291 -1.66 -0.66 11.25
N ILE A 292 -2.52 -1.23 10.41
CA ILE A 292 -3.78 -0.58 9.96
C ILE A 292 -4.70 -0.29 11.16
N GLN A 293 -4.88 -1.25 12.06
CA GLN A 293 -5.68 -1.06 13.28
C GLN A 293 -5.08 0.03 14.17
N HIS A 294 -3.75 0.01 14.36
CA HIS A 294 -3.06 0.97 15.22
C HIS A 294 -3.13 2.39 14.65
N LEU A 295 -2.98 2.54 13.32
CA LEU A 295 -3.23 3.80 12.63
C LEU A 295 -4.67 4.29 12.84
N SER A 296 -5.65 3.41 12.66
CA SER A 296 -7.05 3.78 12.82
C SER A 296 -7.41 4.22 14.25
N GLN A 297 -6.74 3.68 15.27
CA GLN A 297 -7.08 3.94 16.66
C GLN A 297 -6.27 5.11 17.24
N HIS A 298 -5.00 5.23 16.86
CA HIS A 298 -4.04 6.05 17.59
C HIS A 298 -3.37 7.14 16.73
N HIS A 299 -3.47 7.09 15.40
CA HIS A 299 -2.85 8.13 14.59
C HIS A 299 -3.50 9.49 14.88
N PRO A 300 -2.73 10.56 15.11
CA PRO A 300 -3.30 11.86 15.50
C PRO A 300 -4.23 12.45 14.43
N ASN A 301 -3.91 12.22 13.15
CA ASN A 301 -4.69 12.75 12.03
C ASN A 301 -5.89 11.84 11.70
N ARG A 302 -6.95 12.46 11.16
CA ARG A 302 -7.96 11.73 10.38
C ARG A 302 -7.37 11.38 9.02
N LEU A 303 -7.72 10.22 8.49
CA LEU A 303 -7.04 9.64 7.30
C LEU A 303 -8.06 9.25 6.24
N VAL A 304 -7.64 9.28 4.98
CA VAL A 304 -8.35 8.65 3.86
C VAL A 304 -7.71 7.31 3.53
N PHE A 305 -8.48 6.22 3.58
CA PHE A 305 -8.03 4.89 3.16
C PHE A 305 -8.56 4.58 1.76
N LEU A 306 -7.65 4.29 0.83
CA LEU A 306 -7.97 3.85 -0.52
C LEU A 306 -7.87 2.32 -0.59
N LEU A 307 -9.02 1.66 -0.77
CA LEU A 307 -9.14 0.21 -0.78
C LEU A 307 -9.52 -0.29 -2.18
N TRP A 308 -8.52 -0.65 -2.97
CA TRP A 308 -8.71 -1.10 -4.34
C TRP A 308 -8.80 -2.62 -4.44
N GLY A 309 -9.98 -3.12 -4.80
CA GLY A 309 -10.28 -4.55 -4.95
C GLY A 309 -10.59 -5.29 -3.66
N GLY A 310 -11.16 -6.49 -3.80
CA GLY A 310 -11.69 -7.27 -2.69
C GLY A 310 -10.66 -7.58 -1.59
N TYR A 311 -9.39 -7.81 -1.94
CA TYR A 311 -8.35 -8.08 -0.95
C TYR A 311 -8.11 -6.88 -0.01
N ALA A 312 -8.02 -5.67 -0.56
CA ALA A 312 -7.87 -4.44 0.24
C ALA A 312 -9.17 -4.10 0.98
N GLN A 313 -10.34 -4.28 0.34
CA GLN A 313 -11.65 -4.02 0.94
C GLN A 313 -11.92 -4.88 2.18
N GLN A 314 -11.40 -6.11 2.23
CA GLN A 314 -11.47 -6.93 3.46
C GLN A 314 -10.85 -6.23 4.67
N LYS A 315 -9.87 -5.34 4.48
CA LYS A 315 -9.21 -4.58 5.56
C LYS A 315 -10.07 -3.46 6.12
N LYS A 316 -11.21 -3.13 5.49
CA LYS A 316 -12.19 -2.15 6.00
C LYS A 316 -12.60 -2.43 7.46
N ARG A 317 -12.74 -3.71 7.84
CA ARG A 317 -13.09 -4.11 9.22
C ARG A 317 -12.07 -3.67 10.28
N LEU A 318 -10.87 -3.26 9.87
CA LEU A 318 -9.77 -2.81 10.72
C LEU A 318 -9.77 -1.30 10.92
N ILE A 319 -10.67 -0.59 10.24
CA ILE A 319 -10.70 0.88 10.15
C ILE A 319 -12.01 1.36 10.80
N ASP A 320 -11.88 2.30 11.72
CA ASP A 320 -13.00 3.07 12.27
C ASP A 320 -13.48 4.08 11.21
N ALA A 321 -14.50 3.67 10.45
CA ALA A 321 -15.12 4.49 9.41
C ALA A 321 -15.96 5.67 9.96
N SER A 322 -16.15 5.78 11.28
CA SER A 322 -16.74 6.98 11.89
C SER A 322 -15.72 8.11 12.03
N ARG A 323 -14.45 7.75 12.23
CA ARG A 323 -13.31 8.68 12.34
C ARG A 323 -12.68 8.96 10.98
N HIS A 324 -12.40 7.91 10.21
CA HIS A 324 -11.67 7.96 8.94
C HIS A 324 -12.60 7.88 7.73
N VAL A 325 -12.12 8.33 6.57
CA VAL A 325 -12.83 8.15 5.29
C VAL A 325 -12.29 6.90 4.61
N VAL A 326 -13.18 6.03 4.14
CA VAL A 326 -12.82 4.83 3.38
C VAL A 326 -13.41 4.95 1.98
N LEU A 327 -12.56 4.93 0.95
CA LEU A 327 -12.95 4.94 -0.45
C LEU A 327 -12.63 3.58 -1.08
N GLU A 328 -13.67 2.88 -1.52
CA GLU A 328 -13.58 1.52 -2.07
C GLU A 328 -13.81 1.56 -3.57
N ASN A 329 -12.88 0.98 -4.35
CA ASN A 329 -13.01 0.90 -5.80
C ASN A 329 -12.56 -0.48 -6.30
N VAL A 330 -12.87 -0.78 -7.56
CA VAL A 330 -12.37 -1.98 -8.24
C VAL A 330 -10.84 -1.92 -8.35
N HIS A 331 -10.14 -3.07 -8.42
CA HIS A 331 -8.68 -3.06 -8.55
C HIS A 331 -8.24 -2.59 -9.96
N PRO A 332 -7.12 -1.85 -10.11
CA PRO A 332 -6.60 -1.37 -11.40
C PRO A 332 -6.04 -2.46 -12.34
N SER A 333 -5.98 -3.72 -11.90
CA SER A 333 -5.49 -4.83 -12.73
C SER A 333 -6.29 -4.95 -14.03
N PRO A 334 -5.68 -5.32 -15.17
CA PRO A 334 -6.39 -5.60 -16.42
C PRO A 334 -7.58 -6.56 -16.26
N LEU A 335 -7.51 -7.50 -15.30
CA LEU A 335 -8.59 -8.46 -15.00
C LEU A 335 -9.87 -7.80 -14.49
N SER A 336 -9.80 -6.59 -13.97
CA SER A 336 -10.91 -5.91 -13.30
C SER A 336 -11.11 -4.47 -13.73
N ALA A 337 -10.14 -3.84 -14.40
CA ALA A 337 -10.18 -2.39 -14.64
C ALA A 337 -11.43 -1.93 -15.40
N ASN A 338 -11.83 -2.67 -16.45
CA ASN A 338 -13.03 -2.37 -17.23
C ASN A 338 -14.35 -2.59 -16.48
N ARG A 339 -14.32 -3.19 -15.29
CA ARG A 339 -15.51 -3.48 -14.46
C ARG A 339 -15.77 -2.41 -13.39
N GLY A 340 -15.09 -1.27 -13.45
CA GLY A 340 -15.33 -0.14 -12.55
C GLY A 340 -14.08 0.53 -11.95
N TRP A 341 -12.87 0.27 -12.48
CA TRP A 341 -11.71 1.11 -12.16
C TRP A 341 -11.74 2.39 -12.99
N PHE A 342 -11.95 2.25 -14.30
CA PHE A 342 -12.02 3.41 -15.18
C PHE A 342 -13.30 4.20 -14.92
N GLY A 343 -13.15 5.51 -14.71
CA GLY A 343 -14.23 6.43 -14.34
C GLY A 343 -14.60 6.40 -12.85
N CYS A 344 -13.80 5.74 -12.01
CA CYS A 344 -14.08 5.65 -10.57
C CYS A 344 -13.78 6.95 -9.82
N ARG A 345 -12.96 7.83 -10.40
CA ARG A 345 -12.61 9.16 -9.90
C ARG A 345 -12.09 9.18 -8.46
N CYS A 346 -11.34 8.15 -8.10
CA CYS A 346 -10.90 7.96 -6.71
C CYS A 346 -9.85 9.00 -6.27
N PHE A 347 -9.12 9.62 -7.20
CA PHE A 347 -8.09 10.62 -6.88
C PHE A 347 -8.71 11.98 -6.56
N SER A 348 -9.71 12.42 -7.34
CA SER A 348 -10.46 13.63 -7.03
C SER A 348 -11.30 13.44 -5.76
N ALA A 349 -11.98 12.31 -5.61
CA ALA A 349 -12.75 11.99 -4.41
C ALA A 349 -11.87 11.97 -3.14
N CYS A 350 -10.64 11.45 -3.26
CA CYS A 350 -9.64 11.52 -2.18
C CYS A 350 -9.32 12.96 -1.80
N ASN A 351 -9.03 13.82 -2.80
CA ASN A 351 -8.74 15.23 -2.55
C ASN A 351 -9.93 15.99 -1.94
N GLU A 352 -11.16 15.73 -2.38
CA GLU A 352 -12.34 16.31 -1.76
C GLU A 352 -12.50 15.86 -0.30
N ALA A 353 -12.25 14.57 0.00
CA ALA A 353 -12.29 14.07 1.37
C ALA A 353 -11.22 14.74 2.25
N LEU A 354 -10.00 14.91 1.75
CA LEU A 354 -8.93 15.64 2.44
C LEU A 354 -9.34 17.09 2.73
N GLN A 355 -9.89 17.80 1.74
CA GLN A 355 -10.35 19.18 1.91
C GLN A 355 -11.45 19.30 2.96
N ARG A 356 -12.44 18.38 2.96
CA ARG A 356 -13.49 18.34 3.98
C ARG A 356 -12.95 18.09 5.39
N MET A 357 -11.81 17.42 5.51
CA MET A 357 -11.10 17.21 6.77
C MET A 357 -10.06 18.29 7.08
N SER A 358 -10.02 19.39 6.31
CA SER A 358 -9.02 20.47 6.43
C SER A 358 -7.56 20.01 6.27
N HIS A 359 -7.33 18.92 5.53
CA HIS A 359 -6.01 18.51 5.09
C HIS A 359 -5.65 19.12 3.74
N LEU A 360 -4.36 19.37 3.54
CA LEU A 360 -3.83 19.73 2.23
C LEU A 360 -4.07 18.58 1.24
N PRO A 361 -4.70 18.81 0.07
CA PRO A 361 -4.88 17.79 -0.96
C PRO A 361 -3.58 17.10 -1.37
N MET A 362 -3.69 15.92 -1.99
CA MET A 362 -2.58 15.30 -2.69
C MET A 362 -2.33 16.04 -4.00
N TYR A 363 -1.06 16.35 -4.26
CA TYR A 363 -0.59 16.74 -5.58
C TYR A 363 -0.22 15.47 -6.35
N TRP A 364 -1.17 15.00 -7.16
CA TRP A 364 -1.06 13.71 -7.86
C TRP A 364 -0.07 13.73 -9.03
N GLN A 365 0.21 14.89 -9.62
CA GLN A 365 1.20 15.00 -10.69
C GLN A 365 2.58 14.56 -10.16
N LEU A 366 3.22 13.69 -10.93
CA LEU A 366 4.57 13.21 -10.66
C LEU A 366 5.58 14.07 -11.42
N PRO A 367 6.84 14.16 -10.97
CA PRO A 367 7.93 14.63 -11.81
C PRO A 367 7.94 13.87 -13.15
N LEU A 368 8.14 14.56 -14.27
CA LEU A 368 8.18 13.90 -15.58
C LEU A 368 9.47 13.09 -15.78
N ASN A 369 10.54 13.52 -15.11
CA ASN A 369 11.81 12.82 -15.02
C ASN A 369 11.93 12.24 -13.62
N ALA A 370 12.27 10.95 -13.55
CA ALA A 370 12.60 10.34 -12.27
C ALA A 370 13.91 10.94 -11.72
N PRO A 371 14.10 10.95 -10.39
CA PRO A 371 15.41 11.20 -9.81
C PRO A 371 16.44 10.22 -10.39
N LEU A 372 17.66 10.70 -10.63
CA LEU A 372 18.79 9.84 -10.93
C LEU A 372 19.10 9.04 -9.64
N HIS A 373 19.09 7.72 -9.75
CA HIS A 373 19.29 6.80 -8.63
C HIS A 373 20.74 6.40 -8.45
#